data_AF-A0A399ZIP4-F1
#
_entry.id   AF-A0A399ZIP4-F1
#
_cell.length_a   1.000
_cell.length_b   1.000
_cell.length_c   1.000
_cell.angle_alpha   90.00
_cell.angle_beta   90.00
_cell.angle_gamma   90.00
#
_symmetry.space_group_name_H-M   'P 1'
#
loop_
_entity.id
_entity.type
_entity.pdbx_description
1 polymer ?
#
loop_
_entity_poly.entity_id
_entity_poly.type
_entity_poly.pdbx_seq_one_letter_code
_entity_poly.pdbx_strand_id
1 'polypeptide(L)'
;MTEQLDVQFDIGASGSTYKEKYGFFDPENYAFKSKKGLNHEVVEEISWMKNEPDWMREFRHRALDLFYKKPMPQWGGNLNEIDFNDIYYFVRATEKQGRNWDEVPTDIKNTFDKLGIPEAEQKFLSGVGAQYESEVVYHSVKESLTKQGVIFTDTDSALREHPDLFKKYFSTIIPAADNKFAALNSAVWSGGSFIYVPPGVHVDMPLQAYFRINAKSVGQFERTLIIVDEGAFVHYVEGCTAPTYSANSLHSAVVEIIVHKGGRARYTTIQNWSANVYNLVTKRTVAHEDATMEWVDANLGSKLTMKYPSVYLMGKGAHGEVLSVAFAGKGQHQDAGGKAVHAAPHTTSQIISKSICKDGGRASYRGLLQVQPGAVGARSKVQCDALILDETSRSDTYPYIDVQEDQVTIGHEASVSKIGEEQLFYLTSRGLTDAEASGMIVNGFVEPIAKELPMEYSVELNRLISLQVRSVEQIGARLSRPNLSSSFLNSRRRPFRMWVRAFYAVQNWRQRFLGCQARTRLTASPK
;
A
#
# COMPACT_ATOMS: atom_id res chain seq x y z
N MET A 1 4.16 44.37 1.60
CA MET A 1 4.28 44.12 3.05
C MET A 1 3.86 42.68 3.27
N THR A 2 4.84 41.81 3.14
CA THR A 2 4.73 40.36 3.18
C THR A 2 5.38 39.95 4.50
N GLU A 3 4.57 39.69 5.52
CA GLU A 3 5.05 39.01 6.72
C GLU A 3 5.28 37.54 6.35
N GLN A 4 6.55 37.19 6.13
CA GLN A 4 7.01 35.82 6.18
C GLN A 4 6.86 35.35 7.63
N LEU A 5 5.91 34.45 7.87
CA LEU A 5 5.87 33.64 9.07
C LEU A 5 7.06 32.68 9.00
N ASP A 6 8.16 33.07 9.65
CA ASP A 6 9.25 32.18 10.06
C ASP A 6 8.69 31.17 11.07
N VAL A 7 8.12 30.07 10.57
CA VAL A 7 7.91 28.87 11.38
C VAL A 7 9.22 28.10 11.37
N GLN A 8 10.08 28.40 12.34
CA GLN A 8 11.16 27.51 12.77
C GLN A 8 10.51 26.20 13.25
N PHE A 9 10.48 25.19 12.39
CA PHE A 9 10.22 23.83 12.84
C PHE A 9 11.38 23.41 13.73
N ASP A 10 11.08 22.98 14.95
CA ASP A 10 12.04 22.37 15.87
C ASP A 10 12.46 21.00 15.31
N ILE A 11 13.48 21.01 14.46
CA ILE A 11 14.07 19.84 13.81
C ILE A 11 15.00 19.14 14.82
N GLY A 12 14.48 18.72 15.97
CA GLY A 12 15.41 18.26 17.01
C GLY A 12 14.89 17.82 18.37
N ALA A 13 13.62 17.43 18.57
CA ALA A 13 13.24 16.84 19.86
C ALA A 13 11.94 16.01 19.83
N SER A 14 11.92 14.89 19.14
CA SER A 14 11.26 13.71 19.72
C SER A 14 12.23 12.54 19.60
N GLY A 15 12.97 12.26 20.66
CA GLY A 15 13.95 11.18 20.74
C GLY A 15 13.36 9.76 20.63
N SER A 16 12.15 9.61 20.05
CA SER A 16 11.52 8.32 19.81
C SER A 16 11.92 7.76 18.44
N THR A 17 12.56 6.60 18.48
CA THR A 17 12.77 5.72 17.33
C THR A 17 11.43 5.30 16.71
N TYR A 18 11.40 4.90 15.44
CA TYR A 18 10.20 4.35 14.80
C TYR A 18 9.56 3.21 15.63
N LYS A 19 10.40 2.40 16.27
CA LYS A 19 9.96 1.33 17.18
C LYS A 19 9.21 1.88 18.40
N GLU A 20 9.64 3.00 18.96
CA GLU A 20 8.99 3.65 20.11
C GLU A 20 7.70 4.41 19.71
N LYS A 21 7.66 4.99 18.49
CA LYS A 21 6.50 5.77 18.02
C LYS A 21 5.43 4.96 17.29
N TYR A 22 5.78 3.86 16.62
CA TYR A 22 4.86 3.08 15.77
C TYR A 22 4.96 1.56 15.99
N GLY A 23 6.03 1.05 16.61
CA GLY A 23 6.29 -0.39 16.80
C GLY A 23 5.88 -0.96 18.16
N PHE A 24 5.13 -0.21 18.97
CA PHE A 24 4.68 -0.62 20.31
C PHE A 24 3.41 -1.50 20.23
N PHE A 25 3.25 -2.39 21.21
CA PHE A 25 2.06 -3.22 21.38
C PHE A 25 1.29 -2.77 22.63
N ASP A 26 -0.03 -2.93 22.60
CA ASP A 26 -0.91 -2.70 23.76
C ASP A 26 -1.25 -4.05 24.42
N PRO A 27 -1.54 -4.10 25.75
CA PRO A 27 -2.00 -5.31 26.41
C PRO A 27 -3.29 -5.87 25.78
N GLU A 28 -3.38 -7.20 25.60
CA GLU A 28 -4.53 -7.88 24.99
C GLU A 28 -5.77 -7.87 25.91
N ASN A 29 -6.60 -6.82 25.85
CA ASN A 29 -7.92 -6.74 26.52
C ASN A 29 -9.04 -6.75 25.46
N TYR A 30 -9.40 -7.92 24.95
CA TYR A 30 -10.47 -8.06 23.93
C TYR A 30 -11.84 -8.32 24.57
N ALA A 31 -12.88 -7.65 24.05
CA ALA A 31 -14.26 -7.91 24.43
C ALA A 31 -14.79 -9.25 23.86
N PHE A 32 -14.28 -9.68 22.70
CA PHE A 32 -14.60 -10.99 22.12
C PHE A 32 -13.49 -11.45 21.17
N LYS A 33 -13.25 -12.77 21.12
CA LYS A 33 -12.31 -13.41 20.20
C LYS A 33 -12.92 -14.72 19.69
N SER A 34 -13.09 -14.85 18.38
CA SER A 34 -13.62 -16.05 17.74
C SER A 34 -12.73 -17.28 18.00
N LYS A 35 -13.23 -18.49 17.73
CA LYS A 35 -12.38 -19.68 17.65
C LYS A 35 -11.42 -19.56 16.47
N LYS A 36 -10.25 -20.19 16.58
CA LYS A 36 -9.32 -20.30 15.45
C LYS A 36 -9.93 -21.14 14.33
N GLY A 37 -9.57 -20.76 13.12
CA GLY A 37 -9.94 -21.46 11.90
C GLY A 37 -11.23 -20.93 11.29
N LEU A 38 -11.42 -21.32 10.03
CA LEU A 38 -12.54 -20.89 9.23
C LEU A 38 -13.50 -22.07 9.08
N ASN A 39 -14.79 -21.86 9.35
CA ASN A 39 -15.86 -22.82 9.07
C ASN A 39 -17.22 -22.09 9.09
N HIS A 40 -18.30 -22.82 8.82
CA HIS A 40 -19.66 -22.24 8.83
C HIS A 40 -20.08 -21.74 10.22
N GLU A 41 -19.62 -22.37 11.32
CA GLU A 41 -19.96 -21.90 12.67
C GLU A 41 -19.38 -20.51 12.94
N VAL A 42 -18.12 -20.26 12.55
CA VAL A 42 -17.48 -18.95 12.70
C VAL A 42 -18.19 -17.89 11.86
N VAL A 43 -18.60 -18.22 10.63
CA VAL A 43 -19.37 -17.30 9.78
C VAL A 43 -20.73 -16.97 10.37
N GLU A 44 -21.43 -17.99 10.91
CA GLU A 44 -22.71 -17.81 11.59
C GLU A 44 -22.54 -16.93 12.84
N GLU A 45 -21.49 -17.16 13.62
CA GLU A 45 -21.17 -16.40 14.82
C GLU A 45 -20.94 -14.91 14.50
N ILE A 46 -20.14 -14.62 13.46
CA ILE A 46 -19.88 -13.26 12.98
C ILE A 46 -21.20 -12.56 12.60
N SER A 47 -22.02 -13.23 11.80
CA SER A 47 -23.27 -12.66 11.30
C SER A 47 -24.27 -12.40 12.44
N TRP A 48 -24.36 -13.35 13.38
CA TRP A 48 -25.19 -13.22 14.59
C TRP A 48 -24.73 -12.07 15.49
N MET A 49 -23.43 -11.96 15.78
CA MET A 49 -22.87 -10.90 16.62
C MET A 49 -23.10 -9.50 16.04
N LYS A 50 -23.09 -9.39 14.71
CA LYS A 50 -23.31 -8.12 14.00
C LYS A 50 -24.78 -7.78 13.77
N ASN A 51 -25.69 -8.70 14.11
CA ASN A 51 -27.12 -8.58 13.89
C ASN A 51 -27.45 -8.27 12.41
N GLU A 52 -26.88 -9.06 11.51
CA GLU A 52 -27.02 -8.87 10.06
C GLU A 52 -28.35 -9.40 9.51
N PRO A 53 -28.87 -8.84 8.40
CA PRO A 53 -30.03 -9.39 7.71
C PRO A 53 -29.70 -10.75 7.05
N ASP A 54 -30.71 -11.63 6.93
CA ASP A 54 -30.57 -13.00 6.42
C ASP A 54 -29.83 -13.09 5.07
N TRP A 55 -30.07 -12.13 4.16
CA TRP A 55 -29.42 -12.15 2.85
C TRP A 55 -27.89 -11.98 2.93
N MET A 56 -27.39 -11.24 3.93
CA MET A 56 -25.96 -11.07 4.17
C MET A 56 -25.37 -12.34 4.77
N ARG A 57 -26.07 -12.94 5.74
CA ARG A 57 -25.70 -14.24 6.34
C ARG A 57 -25.54 -15.32 5.26
N GLU A 58 -26.54 -15.45 4.38
CA GLU A 58 -26.48 -16.38 3.26
C GLU A 58 -25.36 -16.05 2.27
N PHE A 59 -25.13 -14.76 1.99
CA PHE A 59 -24.04 -14.32 1.14
C PHE A 59 -22.68 -14.75 1.70
N ARG A 60 -22.45 -14.59 3.01
CA ARG A 60 -21.22 -15.01 3.68
C ARG A 60 -20.98 -16.52 3.58
N HIS A 61 -22.02 -17.34 3.78
CA HIS A 61 -21.90 -18.79 3.63
C HIS A 61 -21.59 -19.22 2.19
N ARG A 62 -22.26 -18.62 1.19
CA ARG A 62 -21.94 -18.89 -0.23
C ARG A 62 -20.50 -18.48 -0.55
N ALA A 63 -20.01 -17.37 0.00
CA ALA A 63 -18.64 -16.93 -0.17
C ALA A 63 -17.64 -17.92 0.46
N LEU A 64 -17.97 -18.48 1.63
CA LEU A 64 -17.16 -19.51 2.28
C LEU A 64 -17.05 -20.78 1.42
N ASP A 65 -18.16 -21.24 0.85
CA ASP A 65 -18.15 -22.39 -0.07
C ASP A 65 -17.26 -22.14 -1.30
N LEU A 66 -17.34 -20.93 -1.86
CA LEU A 66 -16.48 -20.52 -2.98
C LEU A 66 -15.01 -20.48 -2.58
N PHE A 67 -14.69 -20.02 -1.36
CA PHE A 67 -13.33 -20.01 -0.86
C PHE A 67 -12.73 -21.42 -0.82
N TYR A 68 -13.46 -22.42 -0.31
CA TYR A 68 -12.97 -23.80 -0.27
C TYR A 68 -12.86 -24.45 -1.64
N LYS A 69 -13.79 -24.14 -2.56
CA LYS A 69 -13.76 -24.66 -3.94
C LYS A 69 -12.59 -24.10 -4.76
N LYS A 70 -12.17 -22.87 -4.50
CA LYS A 70 -11.09 -22.21 -5.28
C LYS A 70 -9.70 -22.70 -4.83
N PRO A 71 -8.82 -23.09 -5.77
CA PRO A 71 -7.45 -23.47 -5.44
C PRO A 71 -6.62 -22.26 -4.99
N MET A 72 -5.57 -22.51 -4.20
CA MET A 72 -4.58 -21.48 -3.87
C MET A 72 -3.85 -21.03 -5.14
N PRO A 73 -3.72 -19.71 -5.38
CA PRO A 73 -2.93 -19.20 -6.50
C PRO A 73 -1.50 -19.72 -6.47
N GLN A 74 -0.99 -20.17 -7.62
CA GLN A 74 0.39 -20.68 -7.79
C GLN A 74 1.31 -19.65 -8.45
N TRP A 75 0.91 -18.38 -8.44
CA TRP A 75 1.61 -17.25 -9.07
C TRP A 75 1.64 -16.07 -8.11
N GLY A 76 2.46 -15.07 -8.41
CA GLY A 76 2.68 -13.93 -7.53
C GLY A 76 3.83 -14.20 -6.58
N GLY A 77 3.52 -14.70 -5.38
CA GLY A 77 4.51 -15.11 -4.37
C GLY A 77 4.18 -16.44 -3.69
N ASN A 78 4.93 -16.80 -2.65
CA ASN A 78 4.69 -18.02 -1.89
C ASN A 78 3.56 -17.82 -0.88
N LEU A 79 2.42 -18.48 -1.13
CA LEU A 79 1.24 -18.45 -0.26
C LEU A 79 1.04 -19.76 0.54
N ASN A 80 1.92 -20.75 0.38
CA ASN A 80 1.77 -22.08 0.99
C ASN A 80 1.98 -22.08 2.52
N GLU A 81 2.56 -21.01 3.05
CA GLU A 81 2.82 -20.84 4.48
C GLU A 81 1.63 -20.21 5.23
N ILE A 82 0.54 -19.88 4.55
CA ILE A 82 -0.68 -19.38 5.18
C ILE A 82 -1.46 -20.56 5.73
N ASP A 83 -1.54 -20.66 7.06
CA ASP A 83 -2.42 -21.60 7.74
C ASP A 83 -3.76 -20.94 8.09
N PHE A 84 -4.78 -21.19 7.27
CA PHE A 84 -6.13 -20.66 7.49
C PHE A 84 -6.79 -21.22 8.76
N ASN A 85 -6.32 -22.33 9.32
CA ASN A 85 -6.84 -22.88 10.56
C ASN A 85 -6.24 -22.22 11.81
N ASP A 86 -5.12 -21.50 11.67
CA ASP A 86 -4.43 -20.83 12.79
C ASP A 86 -4.77 -19.33 12.93
N ILE A 87 -5.73 -18.85 12.14
CA ILE A 87 -6.16 -17.45 12.10
C ILE A 87 -7.43 -17.25 12.94
N TYR A 88 -7.47 -16.17 13.69
CA TYR A 88 -8.71 -15.60 14.24
C TYR A 88 -9.34 -14.67 13.19
N TYR A 89 -10.57 -14.98 12.78
CA TYR A 89 -11.25 -14.25 11.69
C TYR A 89 -12.11 -13.08 12.18
N PHE A 90 -12.39 -13.04 13.47
CA PHE A 90 -13.13 -11.94 14.09
C PHE A 90 -12.64 -11.72 15.53
N VAL A 91 -12.24 -10.48 15.82
CA VAL A 91 -11.83 -10.02 17.16
C VAL A 91 -12.46 -8.67 17.42
N ARG A 92 -13.21 -8.59 18.52
CA ARG A 92 -13.83 -7.35 18.97
C ARG A 92 -12.99 -6.72 20.07
N ALA A 93 -12.44 -5.54 19.79
CA ALA A 93 -11.59 -4.82 20.74
C ALA A 93 -12.39 -4.22 21.90
N THR A 94 -13.61 -3.71 21.65
CA THR A 94 -14.41 -3.00 22.66
C THR A 94 -15.87 -3.46 22.65
N GLU A 95 -16.59 -3.37 23.78
CA GLU A 95 -18.01 -3.74 23.81
C GLU A 95 -18.92 -2.72 23.10
N LYS A 96 -18.45 -1.48 22.91
CA LYS A 96 -19.17 -0.39 22.25
C LYS A 96 -18.22 0.42 21.38
N GLN A 97 -18.72 0.90 20.24
CA GLN A 97 -18.05 1.91 19.42
C GLN A 97 -18.19 3.28 20.10
N GLY A 98 -17.09 4.03 20.21
CA GLY A 98 -17.12 5.40 20.72
C GLY A 98 -17.64 6.36 19.65
N ARG A 99 -18.63 7.20 19.98
CA ARG A 99 -19.22 8.17 19.04
C ARG A 99 -18.46 9.49 18.97
N ASN A 100 -17.59 9.73 19.93
CA ASN A 100 -16.72 10.89 20.02
C ASN A 100 -15.38 10.46 20.63
N TRP A 101 -14.39 11.34 20.54
CA TRP A 101 -13.04 11.04 21.02
C TRP A 101 -13.07 10.64 22.49
N ASP A 102 -13.87 11.33 23.31
CA ASP A 102 -13.96 11.09 24.75
C ASP A 102 -14.48 9.70 25.12
N GLU A 103 -15.29 9.07 24.27
CA GLU A 103 -15.82 7.72 24.44
C GLU A 103 -14.85 6.60 24.03
N VAL A 104 -13.76 6.93 23.33
CA VAL A 104 -12.73 5.94 22.96
C VAL A 104 -11.98 5.47 24.21
N PRO A 105 -11.77 4.16 24.43
CA PRO A 105 -11.02 3.66 25.58
C PRO A 105 -9.61 4.26 25.68
N THR A 106 -9.16 4.51 26.91
CA THR A 106 -7.89 5.21 27.20
C THR A 106 -6.69 4.53 26.55
N ASP A 107 -6.65 3.21 26.51
CA ASP A 107 -5.55 2.46 25.88
C ASP A 107 -5.47 2.74 24.37
N ILE A 108 -6.63 2.85 23.71
CA ILE A 108 -6.74 3.17 22.28
C ILE A 108 -6.43 4.65 22.01
N LYS A 109 -6.88 5.57 22.88
CA LYS A 109 -6.53 7.00 22.81
C LYS A 109 -5.02 7.23 22.89
N ASN A 110 -4.37 6.65 23.91
CA ASN A 110 -2.91 6.74 24.09
C ASN A 110 -2.17 6.25 22.83
N THR A 111 -2.71 5.21 22.20
CA THR A 111 -2.16 4.65 20.97
C THR A 111 -2.29 5.62 19.79
N PHE A 112 -3.45 6.26 19.61
CA PHE A 112 -3.66 7.21 18.54
C PHE A 112 -3.03 8.61 18.79
N ASP A 113 -2.91 9.04 20.04
CA ASP A 113 -2.18 10.25 20.45
C ASP A 113 -0.70 10.12 20.09
N LYS A 114 -0.08 8.97 20.36
CA LYS A 114 1.32 8.67 19.94
C LYS A 114 1.48 8.69 18.41
N LEU A 115 0.44 8.31 17.69
CA LEU A 115 0.39 8.34 16.23
C LEU A 115 0.12 9.75 15.67
N GLY A 116 -0.31 10.71 16.50
CA GLY A 116 -0.60 12.09 16.11
C GLY A 116 -1.93 12.29 15.37
N ILE A 117 -2.87 11.35 15.48
CA ILE A 117 -4.14 11.38 14.74
C ILE A 117 -5.06 12.56 15.15
N PRO A 118 -5.21 12.92 16.45
CA PRO A 118 -6.11 14.01 16.84
C PRO A 118 -5.70 15.41 16.35
N GLU A 119 -4.39 15.67 16.23
CA GLU A 119 -3.88 16.93 15.68
C GLU A 119 -4.11 17.04 14.17
N ALA A 120 -4.02 15.91 13.45
CA ALA A 120 -4.34 15.83 12.02
C ALA A 120 -5.84 16.01 11.77
N GLU A 121 -6.70 15.44 12.63
CA GLU A 121 -8.16 15.61 12.59
C GLU A 121 -8.59 17.08 12.73
N GLN A 122 -8.05 17.81 13.71
CA GLN A 122 -8.46 19.20 13.95
C GLN A 122 -8.03 20.17 12.84
N LYS A 123 -6.90 19.92 12.19
CA LYS A 123 -6.29 20.89 11.26
C LYS A 123 -6.54 20.58 9.79
N PHE A 124 -6.72 19.32 9.38
CA PHE A 124 -6.55 18.94 7.96
C PHE A 124 -7.61 17.99 7.37
N LEU A 125 -8.55 17.46 8.16
CA LEU A 125 -9.46 16.40 7.70
C LEU A 125 -10.95 16.81 7.76
N SER A 126 -11.77 16.31 6.84
CA SER A 126 -13.24 16.50 6.88
C SER A 126 -14.00 15.42 7.66
N GLY A 127 -13.33 14.29 7.91
CA GLY A 127 -13.85 13.19 8.71
C GLY A 127 -12.79 12.10 8.88
N VAL A 128 -12.87 11.37 9.99
CA VAL A 128 -11.91 10.34 10.39
C VAL A 128 -12.67 9.10 10.86
N GLY A 129 -12.40 7.96 10.23
CA GLY A 129 -12.67 6.64 10.78
C GLY A 129 -11.38 6.02 11.31
N ALA A 130 -11.43 5.32 12.44
CA ALA A 130 -10.29 4.52 12.90
C ALA A 130 -10.74 3.09 13.18
N GLN A 131 -10.16 2.12 12.49
CA GLN A 131 -10.37 0.70 12.69
C GLN A 131 -9.22 0.08 13.46
N TYR A 132 -9.58 -0.68 14.48
CA TYR A 132 -8.66 -1.42 15.32
C TYR A 132 -9.10 -2.89 15.33
N GLU A 133 -8.23 -3.79 14.88
CA GLU A 133 -8.56 -5.18 14.58
C GLU A 133 -9.69 -5.31 13.53
N SER A 134 -10.85 -5.87 13.93
CA SER A 134 -11.98 -6.18 13.07
C SER A 134 -13.09 -5.11 13.08
N GLU A 135 -13.01 -4.08 13.92
CA GLU A 135 -14.09 -3.09 14.06
C GLU A 135 -13.58 -1.64 14.02
N VAL A 136 -14.42 -0.74 13.49
CA VAL A 136 -14.22 0.71 13.57
C VAL A 136 -14.50 1.15 15.00
N VAL A 137 -13.51 1.74 15.67
CA VAL A 137 -13.55 2.15 17.09
C VAL A 137 -13.81 3.65 17.27
N TYR A 138 -13.61 4.45 16.22
CA TYR A 138 -13.87 5.89 16.19
C TYR A 138 -14.37 6.30 14.82
N HIS A 139 -15.38 7.17 14.78
CA HIS A 139 -15.90 7.74 13.55
C HIS A 139 -16.43 9.16 13.78
N SER A 140 -15.90 10.12 13.03
CA SER A 140 -16.25 11.54 13.12
C SER A 140 -16.36 12.13 11.71
N VAL A 141 -17.45 12.83 11.44
CA VAL A 141 -17.70 13.52 10.16
C VAL A 141 -18.16 14.93 10.47
N LYS A 142 -17.59 15.92 9.76
CA LYS A 142 -18.04 17.30 9.92
C LYS A 142 -19.53 17.41 9.58
N GLU A 143 -20.29 18.04 10.47
CA GLU A 143 -21.74 18.25 10.30
C GLU A 143 -22.07 18.95 8.95
N SER A 144 -21.15 19.75 8.43
CA SER A 144 -21.25 20.39 7.11
C SER A 144 -21.30 19.39 5.95
N LEU A 145 -20.66 18.22 6.05
CA LEU A 145 -20.72 17.17 5.03
C LEU A 145 -22.05 16.40 5.12
N THR A 146 -22.50 16.09 6.34
CA THR A 146 -23.79 15.44 6.55
C THR A 146 -24.95 16.31 6.04
N LYS A 147 -24.86 17.65 6.23
CA LYS A 147 -25.82 18.61 5.66
C LYS A 147 -25.83 18.64 4.13
N GLN A 148 -24.73 18.27 3.48
CA GLN A 148 -24.64 18.13 2.02
C GLN A 148 -25.10 16.74 1.54
N GLY A 149 -25.54 15.85 2.43
CA GLY A 149 -26.00 14.51 2.11
C GLY A 149 -24.88 13.48 1.93
N VAL A 150 -23.63 13.85 2.24
CA VAL A 150 -22.51 12.89 2.22
C VAL A 150 -22.72 11.89 3.35
N ILE A 151 -22.67 10.61 3.00
CA ILE A 151 -22.64 9.51 3.97
C ILE A 151 -21.19 9.06 4.04
N PHE A 152 -20.57 9.18 5.20
CA PHE A 152 -19.34 8.49 5.54
C PHE A 152 -19.63 7.78 6.86
N THR A 153 -19.47 6.45 6.87
CA THR A 153 -19.70 5.60 8.05
C THR A 153 -18.94 4.28 7.88
N ASP A 154 -18.90 3.43 8.89
CA ASP A 154 -18.34 2.09 8.76
C ASP A 154 -19.26 1.15 7.95
N THR A 155 -18.68 0.14 7.32
CA THR A 155 -19.42 -0.77 6.42
C THR A 155 -20.50 -1.57 7.14
N ASP A 156 -20.30 -1.93 8.42
CA ASP A 156 -21.28 -2.65 9.22
C ASP A 156 -22.51 -1.77 9.52
N SER A 157 -22.28 -0.48 9.84
CA SER A 157 -23.35 0.52 10.04
C SER A 157 -24.09 0.83 8.74
N ALA A 158 -23.38 0.99 7.62
CA ALA A 158 -24.01 1.23 6.33
C ALA A 158 -24.97 0.10 5.90
N LEU A 159 -24.62 -1.16 6.19
CA LEU A 159 -25.49 -2.31 5.93
C LEU A 159 -26.82 -2.21 6.70
N ARG A 160 -26.80 -1.69 7.93
CA ARG A 160 -27.99 -1.56 8.79
C ARG A 160 -28.80 -0.30 8.49
N GLU A 161 -28.13 0.83 8.33
CA GLU A 161 -28.76 2.16 8.26
C GLU A 161 -29.10 2.59 6.83
N HIS A 162 -28.39 2.05 5.83
CA HIS A 162 -28.60 2.36 4.41
C HIS A 162 -28.76 1.10 3.55
N PRO A 163 -29.66 0.16 3.91
CA PRO A 163 -29.71 -1.17 3.32
C PRO A 163 -29.98 -1.16 1.81
N ASP A 164 -30.82 -0.25 1.31
CA ASP A 164 -31.16 -0.17 -0.11
C ASP A 164 -29.96 0.26 -0.96
N LEU A 165 -29.26 1.30 -0.50
CA LEU A 165 -28.07 1.82 -1.18
C LEU A 165 -26.92 0.81 -1.10
N PHE A 166 -26.72 0.20 0.07
CA PHE A 166 -25.71 -0.82 0.28
C PHE A 166 -25.94 -2.01 -0.65
N LYS A 167 -27.15 -2.59 -0.64
CA LYS A 167 -27.50 -3.76 -1.45
C LYS A 167 -27.43 -3.50 -2.96
N LYS A 168 -27.64 -2.24 -3.40
CA LYS A 168 -27.52 -1.84 -4.81
C LYS A 168 -26.08 -1.98 -5.33
N TYR A 169 -25.07 -1.69 -4.52
CA TYR A 169 -23.67 -1.60 -4.98
C TYR A 169 -22.73 -2.66 -4.41
N PHE A 170 -23.06 -3.24 -3.25
CA PHE A 170 -22.21 -4.20 -2.58
C PHE A 170 -21.93 -5.45 -3.42
N SER A 171 -20.65 -5.79 -3.58
CA SER A 171 -20.20 -6.98 -4.31
C SER A 171 -20.62 -7.02 -5.79
N THR A 172 -20.93 -5.85 -6.38
CA THR A 172 -21.33 -5.74 -7.80
C THR A 172 -20.13 -5.75 -8.73
N ILE A 173 -19.02 -5.13 -8.32
CA ILE A 173 -17.81 -5.04 -9.14
C ILE A 173 -16.74 -6.00 -8.66
N ILE A 174 -16.72 -6.37 -7.38
CA ILE A 174 -15.91 -7.48 -6.84
C ILE A 174 -16.85 -8.51 -6.21
N PRO A 175 -17.41 -9.44 -7.02
CA PRO A 175 -18.22 -10.54 -6.50
C PRO A 175 -17.39 -11.49 -5.64
N ALA A 176 -18.02 -12.22 -4.72
CA ALA A 176 -17.35 -13.26 -3.93
C ALA A 176 -16.64 -14.32 -4.82
N ALA A 177 -17.11 -14.52 -6.05
CA ALA A 177 -16.50 -15.43 -7.00
C ALA A 177 -15.25 -14.89 -7.72
N ASP A 178 -14.88 -13.61 -7.53
CA ASP A 178 -13.79 -12.94 -8.27
C ASP A 178 -12.46 -13.69 -8.14
N ASN A 179 -12.01 -13.90 -6.91
CA ASN A 179 -10.80 -14.67 -6.61
C ASN A 179 -10.89 -15.31 -5.21
N LYS A 180 -9.92 -16.18 -4.86
CA LYS A 180 -9.95 -16.91 -3.58
C LYS A 180 -9.97 -15.96 -2.38
N PHE A 181 -9.19 -14.88 -2.39
CA PHE A 181 -9.11 -13.95 -1.27
C PHE A 181 -10.29 -12.97 -1.22
N ALA A 182 -10.89 -12.62 -2.37
CA ALA A 182 -12.18 -11.94 -2.40
C ALA A 182 -13.30 -12.80 -1.81
N ALA A 183 -13.30 -14.12 -2.06
CA ALA A 183 -14.23 -15.06 -1.43
C ALA A 183 -14.03 -15.13 0.09
N LEU A 184 -12.76 -15.21 0.54
CA LEU A 184 -12.40 -15.17 1.95
C LEU A 184 -12.91 -13.91 2.63
N ASN A 185 -12.54 -12.74 2.09
CA ASN A 185 -13.02 -11.45 2.58
C ASN A 185 -14.56 -11.42 2.61
N SER A 186 -15.22 -11.82 1.53
CA SER A 186 -16.70 -11.81 1.46
C SER A 186 -17.37 -12.70 2.51
N ALA A 187 -16.70 -13.77 2.98
CA ALA A 187 -17.21 -14.63 4.05
C ALA A 187 -17.09 -13.98 5.44
N VAL A 188 -15.96 -13.31 5.72
CA VAL A 188 -15.60 -12.89 7.08
C VAL A 188 -15.42 -11.38 7.27
N TRP A 189 -15.73 -10.57 6.26
CA TRP A 189 -15.44 -9.14 6.29
C TRP A 189 -16.02 -8.47 7.54
N SER A 190 -15.22 -7.58 8.13
CA SER A 190 -15.56 -6.82 9.33
C SER A 190 -14.88 -5.46 9.32
N GLY A 191 -15.66 -4.41 9.57
CA GLY A 191 -15.24 -3.04 9.36
C GLY A 191 -15.03 -2.69 7.88
N GLY A 192 -14.17 -1.70 7.65
CA GLY A 192 -14.06 -0.99 6.38
C GLY A 192 -14.81 0.34 6.41
N SER A 193 -14.87 1.00 5.26
CA SER A 193 -15.54 2.29 5.12
C SER A 193 -16.62 2.25 4.04
N PHE A 194 -17.75 2.88 4.32
CA PHE A 194 -18.79 3.15 3.37
C PHE A 194 -18.88 4.65 3.12
N ILE A 195 -18.74 5.06 1.86
CA ILE A 195 -18.80 6.46 1.44
C ILE A 195 -19.80 6.60 0.30
N TYR A 196 -20.76 7.50 0.45
CA TYR A 196 -21.63 7.96 -0.64
C TYR A 196 -21.54 9.48 -0.74
N VAL A 197 -21.21 9.98 -1.93
CA VAL A 197 -21.18 11.41 -2.23
C VAL A 197 -22.28 11.74 -3.24
N PRO A 198 -23.30 12.54 -2.85
CA PRO A 198 -24.43 12.87 -3.72
C PRO A 198 -24.06 13.67 -4.97
N PRO A 199 -24.97 13.77 -5.96
CA PRO A 199 -24.70 14.47 -7.21
C PRO A 199 -24.25 15.93 -7.00
N GLY A 200 -23.20 16.33 -7.72
CA GLY A 200 -22.65 17.68 -7.71
C GLY A 200 -21.94 18.11 -6.41
N VAL A 201 -21.84 17.23 -5.41
CA VAL A 201 -21.17 17.54 -4.14
C VAL A 201 -19.67 17.35 -4.29
N HIS A 202 -18.90 18.38 -3.90
CA HIS A 202 -17.44 18.33 -3.86
C HIS A 202 -16.95 18.30 -2.41
N VAL A 203 -16.27 17.22 -2.02
CA VAL A 203 -15.65 17.09 -0.70
C VAL A 203 -14.23 17.66 -0.75
N ASP A 204 -14.06 18.92 -0.34
CA ASP A 204 -12.81 19.67 -0.53
C ASP A 204 -11.61 19.18 0.31
N MET A 205 -11.83 18.74 1.55
CA MET A 205 -10.75 18.14 2.37
C MET A 205 -10.93 16.63 2.43
N PRO A 206 -9.84 15.84 2.39
CA PRO A 206 -9.91 14.40 2.31
C PRO A 206 -10.65 13.77 3.49
N LEU A 207 -11.37 12.70 3.19
CA LEU A 207 -11.87 11.75 4.17
C LEU A 207 -10.76 10.76 4.50
N GLN A 208 -10.65 10.34 5.76
CA GLN A 208 -9.61 9.41 6.16
C GLN A 208 -10.16 8.23 6.94
N ALA A 209 -9.62 7.03 6.65
CA ALA A 209 -9.67 5.92 7.60
C ALA A 209 -8.27 5.44 7.98
N TYR A 210 -8.08 5.12 9.26
CA TYR A 210 -6.85 4.54 9.78
C TYR A 210 -7.08 3.10 10.22
N PHE A 211 -6.30 2.14 9.72
CA PHE A 211 -6.42 0.73 10.04
C PHE A 211 -5.19 0.25 10.83
N ARG A 212 -5.42 -0.37 11.99
CA ARG A 212 -4.35 -0.94 12.84
C ARG A 212 -4.66 -2.38 13.25
N ILE A 213 -3.69 -3.27 13.06
CA ILE A 213 -3.69 -4.66 13.57
C ILE A 213 -2.77 -4.70 14.79
N ASN A 214 -3.28 -5.03 15.97
CA ASN A 214 -2.48 -5.14 17.19
C ASN A 214 -2.45 -6.57 17.75
N ALA A 215 -3.33 -7.46 17.32
CA ALA A 215 -3.46 -8.79 17.87
C ALA A 215 -2.58 -9.82 17.14
N LYS A 216 -2.02 -10.76 17.89
CA LYS A 216 -1.29 -11.91 17.32
C LYS A 216 -2.24 -12.87 16.61
N SER A 217 -1.85 -13.30 15.41
CA SER A 217 -2.57 -14.28 14.58
C SER A 217 -4.01 -13.88 14.22
N VAL A 218 -4.28 -12.57 14.14
CA VAL A 218 -5.57 -12.05 13.66
C VAL A 218 -5.49 -11.74 12.17
N GLY A 219 -6.55 -12.12 11.46
CA GLY A 219 -6.78 -11.69 10.10
C GLY A 219 -7.59 -10.40 10.05
N GLN A 220 -7.17 -9.44 9.24
CA GLN A 220 -7.93 -8.22 8.99
C GLN A 220 -8.60 -8.32 7.61
N PHE A 221 -9.92 -8.21 7.61
CA PHE A 221 -10.77 -8.39 6.42
C PHE A 221 -11.70 -7.20 6.25
N GLU A 222 -11.13 -6.01 6.04
CA GLU A 222 -11.94 -4.83 5.79
C GLU A 222 -12.58 -4.88 4.39
N ARG A 223 -13.76 -4.27 4.27
CA ARG A 223 -14.39 -4.09 2.96
C ARG A 223 -14.87 -2.66 2.81
N THR A 224 -14.25 -1.94 1.87
CA THR A 224 -14.54 -0.52 1.62
C THR A 224 -15.40 -0.39 0.36
N LEU A 225 -16.46 0.39 0.44
CA LEU A 225 -17.39 0.66 -0.65
C LEU A 225 -17.60 2.16 -0.79
N ILE A 226 -17.18 2.73 -1.93
CA ILE A 226 -17.25 4.15 -2.23
C ILE A 226 -18.10 4.38 -3.47
N ILE A 227 -19.11 5.23 -3.37
CA ILE A 227 -19.97 5.63 -4.46
C ILE A 227 -19.87 7.14 -4.63
N VAL A 228 -19.42 7.56 -5.80
CA VAL A 228 -19.31 8.97 -6.20
C VAL A 228 -20.34 9.21 -7.28
N ASP A 229 -21.40 9.95 -6.96
CA ASP A 229 -22.52 10.19 -7.87
C ASP A 229 -22.18 11.23 -8.95
N GLU A 230 -23.15 11.55 -9.82
CA GLU A 230 -22.92 12.40 -10.99
C GLU A 230 -22.30 13.76 -10.64
N GLY A 231 -21.17 14.09 -11.25
CA GLY A 231 -20.45 15.35 -11.03
C GLY A 231 -19.90 15.54 -9.61
N ALA A 232 -19.85 14.48 -8.78
CA ALA A 232 -19.38 14.56 -7.41
C ALA A 232 -17.87 14.34 -7.30
N PHE A 233 -17.26 14.78 -6.19
CA PHE A 233 -15.82 14.60 -5.93
C PHE A 233 -15.54 14.12 -4.50
N VAL A 234 -14.63 13.15 -4.39
CA VAL A 234 -14.06 12.74 -3.10
C VAL A 234 -12.58 12.39 -3.21
N HIS A 235 -11.82 12.81 -2.20
CA HIS A 235 -10.49 12.26 -1.91
C HIS A 235 -10.57 11.46 -0.62
N TYR A 236 -10.26 10.17 -0.69
CA TYR A 236 -10.21 9.28 0.46
C TYR A 236 -8.79 8.77 0.69
N VAL A 237 -8.34 8.82 1.94
CA VAL A 237 -7.00 8.40 2.37
C VAL A 237 -7.11 7.25 3.37
N GLU A 238 -6.41 6.17 3.06
CA GLU A 238 -6.29 4.96 3.86
C GLU A 238 -4.86 4.84 4.39
N GLY A 239 -4.71 4.91 5.72
CA GLY A 239 -3.43 4.69 6.40
C GLY A 239 -3.43 3.35 7.14
N CYS A 240 -2.50 2.46 6.83
CA CYS A 240 -2.38 1.16 7.52
C CYS A 240 -1.03 1.03 8.22
N THR A 241 -1.04 0.76 9.53
CA THR A 241 0.18 0.43 10.29
C THR A 241 -0.02 -0.81 11.18
N ALA A 242 1.02 -1.64 11.31
CA ALA A 242 1.02 -2.76 12.25
C ALA A 242 2.30 -2.78 13.09
N PRO A 243 2.23 -3.13 14.39
CA PRO A 243 3.37 -3.49 15.20
C PRO A 243 4.06 -4.75 14.66
N THR A 244 5.34 -4.93 15.01
CA THR A 244 6.08 -6.15 14.73
C THR A 244 5.67 -7.29 15.68
N TYR A 245 5.13 -8.38 15.11
CA TYR A 245 4.82 -9.63 15.82
C TYR A 245 5.62 -10.81 15.25
N SER A 246 5.73 -11.90 16.02
CA SER A 246 6.46 -13.12 15.65
C SER A 246 5.65 -14.11 14.80
N ALA A 247 4.31 -14.04 14.83
CA ALA A 247 3.41 -14.93 14.09
C ALA A 247 2.94 -14.27 12.79
N ASN A 248 2.75 -15.04 11.72
CA ASN A 248 2.24 -14.49 10.46
C ASN A 248 0.80 -13.98 10.64
N SER A 249 0.50 -12.80 10.09
CA SER A 249 -0.85 -12.24 10.04
C SER A 249 -1.30 -12.08 8.59
N LEU A 250 -2.62 -12.07 8.37
CA LEU A 250 -3.21 -11.95 7.03
C LEU A 250 -4.05 -10.67 6.97
N HIS A 251 -3.71 -9.77 6.07
CA HIS A 251 -4.55 -8.65 5.69
C HIS A 251 -5.12 -8.94 4.30
N SER A 252 -6.44 -9.02 4.19
CA SER A 252 -7.13 -9.21 2.91
C SER A 252 -8.31 -8.26 2.80
N ALA A 253 -8.03 -7.08 2.24
CA ALA A 253 -9.03 -6.05 1.98
C ALA A 253 -9.68 -6.21 0.61
N VAL A 254 -10.95 -5.78 0.53
CA VAL A 254 -11.66 -5.57 -0.73
C VAL A 254 -12.12 -4.11 -0.81
N VAL A 255 -11.81 -3.44 -1.92
CA VAL A 255 -12.21 -2.04 -2.14
C VAL A 255 -12.98 -1.94 -3.45
N GLU A 256 -14.23 -1.50 -3.36
CA GLU A 256 -15.11 -1.25 -4.48
C GLU A 256 -15.38 0.25 -4.61
N ILE A 257 -15.07 0.84 -5.76
CA ILE A 257 -15.35 2.24 -6.06
C ILE A 257 -16.20 2.32 -7.32
N ILE A 258 -17.31 3.05 -7.26
CA ILE A 258 -18.16 3.32 -8.41
C ILE A 258 -18.20 4.83 -8.61
N VAL A 259 -17.70 5.30 -9.76
CA VAL A 259 -17.66 6.71 -10.12
C VAL A 259 -18.63 6.94 -11.27
N HIS A 260 -19.74 7.58 -10.97
CA HIS A 260 -20.79 7.93 -11.94
C HIS A 260 -20.36 9.07 -12.85
N LYS A 261 -21.25 9.43 -13.79
CA LYS A 261 -20.97 10.38 -14.86
C LYS A 261 -20.34 11.67 -14.35
N GLY A 262 -19.22 12.10 -14.94
CA GLY A 262 -18.51 13.33 -14.56
C GLY A 262 -17.99 13.38 -13.12
N GLY A 263 -18.13 12.30 -12.34
CA GLY A 263 -17.62 12.21 -10.99
C GLY A 263 -16.11 12.01 -10.96
N ARG A 264 -15.47 12.34 -9.84
CA ARG A 264 -14.04 12.14 -9.63
C ARG A 264 -13.77 11.51 -8.26
N ALA A 265 -13.01 10.43 -8.24
CA ALA A 265 -12.55 9.79 -7.02
C ALA A 265 -11.03 9.71 -6.99
N ARG A 266 -10.44 10.16 -5.88
CA ARG A 266 -9.02 9.93 -5.57
C ARG A 266 -8.92 9.03 -4.35
N TYR A 267 -8.22 7.92 -4.47
CA TYR A 267 -7.97 6.99 -3.38
C TYR A 267 -6.48 6.88 -3.11
N THR A 268 -6.08 7.30 -1.93
CA THR A 268 -4.69 7.26 -1.49
C THR A 268 -4.52 6.15 -0.45
N THR A 269 -3.51 5.31 -0.61
CA THR A 269 -3.13 4.30 0.39
C THR A 269 -1.67 4.45 0.76
N ILE A 270 -1.39 4.54 2.06
CA ILE A 270 -0.03 4.45 2.60
C ILE A 270 -0.03 3.32 3.60
N GLN A 271 0.63 2.23 3.24
CA GLN A 271 0.72 1.04 4.07
C GLN A 271 2.16 0.84 4.54
N ASN A 272 2.31 0.51 5.82
CA ASN A 272 3.57 0.04 6.38
C ASN A 272 3.32 -1.15 7.32
N TRP A 273 3.35 -2.34 6.73
CA TRP A 273 3.09 -3.58 7.45
C TRP A 273 4.36 -4.16 8.07
N SER A 274 4.21 -4.91 9.16
CA SER A 274 5.31 -5.72 9.68
C SER A 274 5.70 -6.84 8.69
N ALA A 275 6.96 -7.27 8.73
CA ALA A 275 7.56 -8.17 7.73
C ALA A 275 6.99 -9.61 7.73
N ASN A 276 6.04 -9.91 8.62
CA ASN A 276 5.33 -11.17 8.80
C ASN A 276 3.89 -11.13 8.25
N VAL A 277 3.45 -10.01 7.67
CA VAL A 277 2.08 -9.83 7.16
C VAL A 277 1.97 -10.25 5.69
N TYR A 278 0.97 -11.06 5.36
CA TYR A 278 0.50 -11.26 3.98
C TYR A 278 -0.53 -10.19 3.63
N ASN A 279 -0.27 -9.40 2.60
CA ASN A 279 -1.13 -8.30 2.17
C ASN A 279 -1.76 -8.64 0.81
N LEU A 280 -2.98 -9.21 0.85
CA LEU A 280 -3.65 -9.84 -0.30
C LEU A 280 -4.95 -9.09 -0.61
N VAL A 281 -4.83 -8.02 -1.40
CA VAL A 281 -5.87 -7.00 -1.54
C VAL A 281 -6.45 -6.97 -2.94
N THR A 282 -7.77 -6.87 -3.04
CA THR A 282 -8.48 -6.68 -4.32
C THR A 282 -9.14 -5.31 -4.33
N LYS A 283 -8.60 -4.37 -5.13
CA LYS A 283 -9.21 -3.04 -5.35
C LYS A 283 -9.67 -2.88 -6.79
N ARG A 284 -10.90 -2.40 -7.00
CA ARG A 284 -11.47 -2.18 -8.33
C ARG A 284 -12.36 -0.94 -8.34
N THR A 285 -12.24 -0.18 -9.41
CA THR A 285 -13.14 0.91 -9.75
C THR A 285 -13.86 0.63 -11.07
N VAL A 286 -15.13 1.02 -11.14
CA VAL A 286 -15.84 1.25 -12.40
C VAL A 286 -16.03 2.75 -12.58
N ALA A 287 -15.54 3.28 -13.70
CA ALA A 287 -15.65 4.69 -14.07
C ALA A 287 -16.60 4.84 -15.26
N HIS A 288 -17.64 5.64 -15.09
CA HIS A 288 -18.66 5.94 -16.10
C HIS A 288 -18.27 7.14 -16.99
N GLU A 289 -19.22 7.68 -17.75
CA GLU A 289 -18.96 8.72 -18.77
C GLU A 289 -18.28 9.95 -18.16
N ASP A 290 -17.18 10.39 -18.75
CA ASP A 290 -16.35 11.52 -18.26
C ASP A 290 -15.91 11.41 -16.78
N ALA A 291 -15.99 10.22 -16.19
CA ALA A 291 -15.59 9.99 -14.80
C ALA A 291 -14.07 9.86 -14.68
N THR A 292 -13.51 10.31 -13.56
CA THR A 292 -12.07 10.24 -13.26
C THR A 292 -11.80 9.41 -12.02
N MET A 293 -10.90 8.42 -12.13
CA MET A 293 -10.42 7.64 -10.99
C MET A 293 -8.91 7.74 -10.85
N GLU A 294 -8.42 8.04 -9.65
CA GLU A 294 -7.00 8.15 -9.33
C GLU A 294 -6.65 7.23 -8.15
N TRP A 295 -5.82 6.23 -8.39
CA TRP A 295 -5.23 5.39 -7.34
C TRP A 295 -3.81 5.88 -7.03
N VAL A 296 -3.55 6.29 -5.78
CA VAL A 296 -2.22 6.68 -5.30
C VAL A 296 -1.80 5.73 -4.19
N ASP A 297 -0.75 4.96 -4.39
CA ASP A 297 -0.43 3.83 -3.52
C ASP A 297 1.06 3.78 -3.14
N ALA A 298 1.33 3.70 -1.84
CA ALA A 298 2.67 3.54 -1.29
C ALA A 298 2.76 2.24 -0.47
N ASN A 299 3.43 1.24 -1.03
CA ASN A 299 3.58 -0.10 -0.48
C ASN A 299 4.90 -0.24 0.27
N LEU A 300 4.85 -0.22 1.60
CA LEU A 300 6.01 -0.51 2.45
C LEU A 300 5.70 -1.66 3.41
N GLY A 301 6.75 -2.39 3.81
CA GLY A 301 6.59 -3.48 4.77
C GLY A 301 6.06 -4.77 4.16
N SER A 302 5.39 -5.62 4.96
CA SER A 302 4.82 -6.94 4.61
C SER A 302 5.85 -8.02 4.25
N LYS A 303 5.46 -9.29 4.37
CA LYS A 303 6.21 -10.43 3.84
C LYS A 303 5.99 -10.58 2.33
N LEU A 304 4.72 -10.55 1.94
CA LEU A 304 4.27 -10.65 0.56
C LEU A 304 3.08 -9.70 0.37
N THR A 305 3.20 -8.78 -0.59
CA THR A 305 2.07 -8.02 -1.11
C THR A 305 1.67 -8.58 -2.46
N MET A 306 0.37 -8.83 -2.65
CA MET A 306 -0.24 -9.06 -3.96
C MET A 306 -1.40 -8.08 -4.11
N LYS A 307 -1.19 -6.99 -4.86
CA LYS A 307 -2.17 -5.91 -4.99
C LYS A 307 -2.14 -5.29 -6.39
N TYR A 308 -3.30 -5.25 -7.04
CA TYR A 308 -3.45 -4.79 -8.42
C TYR A 308 -4.69 -3.88 -8.57
N PRO A 309 -4.64 -2.62 -8.10
CA PRO A 309 -5.75 -1.69 -8.26
C PRO A 309 -6.15 -1.60 -9.74
N SER A 310 -7.44 -1.73 -9.98
CA SER A 310 -7.99 -1.86 -11.33
C SER A 310 -8.97 -0.74 -11.62
N VAL A 311 -8.90 -0.14 -12.82
CA VAL A 311 -9.89 0.82 -13.31
C VAL A 311 -10.55 0.26 -14.57
N TYR A 312 -11.86 0.07 -14.49
CA TYR A 312 -12.71 -0.32 -15.62
C TYR A 312 -13.36 0.94 -16.18
N LEU A 313 -12.90 1.37 -17.35
CA LEU A 313 -13.31 2.59 -18.04
C LEU A 313 -14.51 2.24 -18.92
N MET A 314 -15.69 2.26 -18.31
CA MET A 314 -16.94 1.75 -18.89
C MET A 314 -17.75 2.81 -19.61
N GLY A 315 -17.48 4.09 -19.37
CA GLY A 315 -18.13 5.21 -20.05
C GLY A 315 -17.20 5.95 -21.00
N LYS A 316 -17.80 6.60 -22.02
CA LYS A 316 -17.06 7.44 -22.97
C LYS A 316 -16.31 8.53 -22.21
N GLY A 317 -15.06 8.80 -22.60
CA GLY A 317 -14.27 9.87 -21.99
C GLY A 317 -13.74 9.59 -20.58
N ALA A 318 -14.02 8.42 -19.99
CA ALA A 318 -13.54 8.08 -18.67
C ALA A 318 -12.00 8.09 -18.60
N HIS A 319 -11.47 8.55 -17.47
CA HIS A 319 -10.04 8.65 -17.18
C HIS A 319 -9.66 7.79 -15.97
N GLY A 320 -8.54 7.07 -16.06
CA GLY A 320 -8.03 6.24 -14.98
C GLY A 320 -6.53 6.40 -14.75
N GLU A 321 -6.13 6.71 -13.53
CA GLU A 321 -4.74 6.82 -13.12
C GLU A 321 -4.39 5.81 -12.02
N VAL A 322 -3.24 5.17 -12.14
CA VAL A 322 -2.64 4.34 -11.09
C VAL A 322 -1.20 4.75 -10.90
N LEU A 323 -0.92 5.37 -9.76
CA LEU A 323 0.40 5.78 -9.32
C LEU A 323 0.80 4.93 -8.11
N SER A 324 1.79 4.06 -8.26
CA SER A 324 2.17 3.08 -7.22
C SER A 324 3.67 3.07 -6.96
N VAL A 325 4.07 3.17 -5.69
CA VAL A 325 5.43 2.92 -5.20
C VAL A 325 5.44 1.63 -4.39
N ALA A 326 6.48 0.83 -4.56
CA ALA A 326 6.75 -0.34 -3.74
C ALA A 326 8.19 -0.38 -3.24
N PHE A 327 8.38 -0.57 -1.94
CA PHE A 327 9.69 -0.81 -1.34
C PHE A 327 9.79 -2.25 -0.84
N ALA A 328 10.79 -3.00 -1.32
CA ALA A 328 11.07 -4.36 -0.90
C ALA A 328 12.43 -4.45 -0.20
N GLY A 329 12.41 -4.75 1.10
CA GLY A 329 13.59 -5.04 1.90
C GLY A 329 13.85 -6.55 2.07
N LYS A 330 14.73 -6.90 3.00
CA LYS A 330 15.14 -8.28 3.29
C LYS A 330 13.95 -9.22 3.52
N GLY A 331 13.89 -10.28 2.72
CA GLY A 331 12.86 -11.33 2.85
C GLY A 331 11.45 -10.90 2.43
N GLN A 332 11.31 -9.72 1.82
CA GLN A 332 10.03 -9.19 1.37
C GLN A 332 9.87 -9.39 -0.14
N HIS A 333 8.63 -9.67 -0.56
CA HIS A 333 8.22 -9.68 -1.95
C HIS A 333 7.03 -8.75 -2.18
N GLN A 334 7.23 -7.67 -2.93
CA GLN A 334 6.16 -6.79 -3.39
C GLN A 334 5.74 -7.17 -4.82
N ASP A 335 4.67 -7.95 -5.01
CA ASP A 335 4.03 -8.16 -6.33
C ASP A 335 2.86 -7.17 -6.47
N ALA A 336 3.19 -5.97 -6.93
CA ALA A 336 2.27 -4.85 -7.05
C ALA A 336 2.10 -4.44 -8.51
N GLY A 337 1.05 -3.70 -8.84
CA GLY A 337 0.90 -3.13 -10.17
C GLY A 337 -0.43 -2.44 -10.35
N GLY A 338 -0.97 -2.46 -11.57
CA GLY A 338 -2.22 -1.78 -11.89
C GLY A 338 -2.90 -2.39 -13.11
N LYS A 339 -4.22 -2.24 -13.19
CA LYS A 339 -5.00 -2.66 -14.36
C LYS A 339 -5.82 -1.51 -14.91
N ALA A 340 -5.77 -1.32 -16.23
CA ALA A 340 -6.66 -0.42 -16.94
C ALA A 340 -7.40 -1.21 -18.03
N VAL A 341 -8.73 -1.22 -17.96
CA VAL A 341 -9.60 -1.89 -18.93
C VAL A 341 -10.40 -0.82 -19.65
N HIS A 342 -10.06 -0.55 -20.90
CA HIS A 342 -10.78 0.38 -21.78
C HIS A 342 -11.94 -0.38 -22.43
N ALA A 343 -13.16 -0.05 -22.04
CA ALA A 343 -14.39 -0.67 -22.56
C ALA A 343 -15.31 0.31 -23.29
N ALA A 344 -14.90 1.58 -23.44
CA ALA A 344 -15.67 2.63 -24.09
C ALA A 344 -14.77 3.58 -24.92
N PRO A 345 -15.35 4.31 -25.90
CA PRO A 345 -14.62 5.24 -26.75
C PRO A 345 -13.97 6.40 -25.99
N HIS A 346 -12.86 6.90 -26.52
CA HIS A 346 -12.12 8.08 -26.02
C HIS A 346 -11.72 8.01 -24.55
N THR A 347 -11.58 6.80 -24.01
CA THR A 347 -11.11 6.57 -22.65
C THR A 347 -9.61 6.77 -22.57
N THR A 348 -9.12 7.28 -21.43
CA THR A 348 -7.69 7.55 -21.25
C THR A 348 -7.18 6.95 -19.95
N SER A 349 -5.92 6.50 -19.91
CA SER A 349 -5.34 6.01 -18.67
C SER A 349 -3.83 6.23 -18.53
N GLN A 350 -3.36 6.31 -17.30
CA GLN A 350 -1.94 6.36 -16.97
C GLN A 350 -1.62 5.40 -15.83
N ILE A 351 -0.62 4.54 -16.01
CA ILE A 351 -0.10 3.68 -14.93
C ILE A 351 1.38 4.02 -14.75
N ILE A 352 1.74 4.57 -13.60
CA ILE A 352 3.12 4.80 -13.18
C ILE A 352 3.41 3.89 -12.00
N SER A 353 4.33 2.95 -12.19
CA SER A 353 4.81 2.09 -11.12
C SER A 353 6.28 2.34 -10.86
N LYS A 354 6.63 2.53 -9.60
CA LYS A 354 7.98 2.73 -9.11
C LYS A 354 8.32 1.66 -8.08
N SER A 355 9.46 1.01 -8.22
CA SER A 355 9.91 -0.02 -7.29
C SER A 355 11.29 0.30 -6.74
N ILE A 356 11.51 0.05 -5.46
CA ILE A 356 12.80 0.18 -4.78
C ILE A 356 13.12 -1.14 -4.11
N CYS A 357 14.28 -1.71 -4.38
CA CYS A 357 14.70 -3.00 -3.82
C CYS A 357 16.01 -2.87 -3.04
N LYS A 358 16.05 -3.42 -1.83
CA LYS A 358 17.20 -3.40 -0.92
C LYS A 358 17.34 -4.71 -0.13
N ASP A 359 18.56 -5.05 0.26
CA ASP A 359 18.93 -6.17 1.13
C ASP A 359 18.40 -7.53 0.66
N GLY A 360 18.42 -7.77 -0.66
CA GLY A 360 17.90 -8.99 -1.28
C GLY A 360 16.37 -9.01 -1.42
N GLY A 361 15.70 -7.87 -1.21
CA GLY A 361 14.28 -7.71 -1.43
C GLY A 361 13.89 -7.88 -2.88
N ARG A 362 12.65 -8.34 -3.10
CA ARG A 362 12.09 -8.57 -4.43
C ARG A 362 10.90 -7.66 -4.68
N ALA A 363 10.96 -6.84 -5.72
CA ALA A 363 9.76 -6.19 -6.26
C ALA A 363 9.37 -6.82 -7.60
N SER A 364 8.09 -6.80 -7.90
CA SER A 364 7.54 -7.26 -9.17
C SER A 364 6.43 -6.30 -9.56
N TYR A 365 6.58 -5.65 -10.70
CA TYR A 365 5.46 -4.99 -11.35
C TYR A 365 4.64 -6.01 -12.13
N ARG A 366 3.32 -6.02 -11.94
CA ARG A 366 2.39 -6.81 -12.75
C ARG A 366 1.23 -5.95 -13.21
N GLY A 367 1.21 -5.67 -14.50
CA GLY A 367 0.23 -4.80 -15.13
C GLY A 367 -0.69 -5.52 -16.10
N LEU A 368 -1.94 -5.07 -16.20
CA LEU A 368 -2.82 -5.40 -17.32
C LEU A 368 -3.33 -4.11 -17.95
N LEU A 369 -3.05 -3.92 -19.22
CA LEU A 369 -3.71 -2.93 -20.05
C LEU A 369 -4.55 -3.67 -21.09
N GLN A 370 -5.85 -3.52 -21.02
CA GLN A 370 -6.78 -4.16 -21.94
C GLN A 370 -7.60 -3.12 -22.67
N VAL A 371 -7.71 -3.24 -23.99
CA VAL A 371 -8.56 -2.43 -24.85
C VAL A 371 -9.54 -3.34 -25.55
N GLN A 372 -10.82 -3.18 -25.24
CA GLN A 372 -11.91 -3.95 -25.81
C GLN A 372 -12.31 -3.44 -27.21
N PRO A 373 -12.91 -4.29 -28.05
CA PRO A 373 -13.49 -3.85 -29.32
C PRO A 373 -14.50 -2.70 -29.10
N GLY A 374 -14.43 -1.66 -29.93
CA GLY A 374 -15.29 -0.48 -29.83
C GLY A 374 -14.76 0.63 -28.91
N ALA A 375 -13.63 0.43 -28.22
CA ALA A 375 -12.95 1.46 -27.44
C ALA A 375 -12.12 2.42 -28.33
N VAL A 376 -12.75 2.92 -29.39
CA VAL A 376 -12.14 3.78 -30.41
C VAL A 376 -11.57 5.05 -29.77
N GLY A 377 -10.35 5.41 -30.15
CA GLY A 377 -9.65 6.59 -29.65
C GLY A 377 -9.11 6.43 -28.23
N ALA A 378 -9.07 5.22 -27.67
CA ALA A 378 -8.48 4.99 -26.36
C ALA A 378 -6.99 5.33 -26.35
N ARG A 379 -6.52 5.95 -25.25
CA ARG A 379 -5.10 6.29 -25.06
C ARG A 379 -4.60 5.80 -23.72
N SER A 380 -3.43 5.18 -23.69
CA SER A 380 -2.84 4.71 -22.43
C SER A 380 -1.33 4.86 -22.41
N LYS A 381 -0.79 5.23 -21.25
CA LYS A 381 0.64 5.22 -20.97
C LYS A 381 0.93 4.37 -19.74
N VAL A 382 1.84 3.41 -19.86
CA VAL A 382 2.33 2.57 -18.76
C VAL A 382 3.83 2.80 -18.58
N GLN A 383 4.24 3.32 -17.43
CA GLN A 383 5.64 3.59 -17.07
C GLN A 383 6.02 2.77 -15.83
N CYS A 384 7.09 1.98 -15.93
CA CYS A 384 7.60 1.15 -14.86
C CYS A 384 9.05 1.49 -14.56
N ASP A 385 9.34 2.13 -13.44
CA ASP A 385 10.70 2.44 -13.03
C ASP A 385 11.12 1.57 -11.84
N ALA A 386 12.34 1.04 -11.88
CA ALA A 386 12.91 0.30 -10.76
C ALA A 386 14.24 0.91 -10.33
N LEU A 387 14.45 0.99 -9.02
CA LEU A 387 15.69 1.41 -8.38
C LEU A 387 16.22 0.27 -7.51
N ILE A 388 17.36 -0.29 -7.89
CA ILE A 388 18.00 -1.40 -7.16
C ILE A 388 19.18 -0.84 -6.35
N LEU A 389 19.17 -1.08 -5.04
CA LEU A 389 20.12 -0.49 -4.08
C LEU A 389 21.33 -1.39 -3.76
N ASP A 390 21.31 -2.66 -4.18
CA ASP A 390 22.39 -3.62 -3.93
C ASP A 390 22.46 -4.70 -5.03
N GLU A 391 23.45 -5.59 -4.97
CA GLU A 391 23.68 -6.63 -5.98
C GLU A 391 22.77 -7.86 -5.85
N THR A 392 22.16 -8.07 -4.68
CA THR A 392 21.36 -9.27 -4.37
C THR A 392 19.86 -9.06 -4.60
N SER A 393 19.42 -7.82 -4.59
CA SER A 393 18.04 -7.39 -4.81
C SER A 393 17.59 -7.60 -6.25
N ARG A 394 16.27 -7.76 -6.42
CA ARG A 394 15.67 -8.09 -7.72
C ARG A 394 14.40 -7.30 -7.97
N SER A 395 14.28 -6.74 -9.17
CA SER A 395 13.01 -6.22 -9.68
C SER A 395 12.60 -6.97 -10.94
N ASP A 396 11.36 -7.44 -10.99
CA ASP A 396 10.74 -8.09 -12.15
C ASP A 396 9.64 -7.20 -12.74
N THR A 397 9.41 -7.24 -14.05
CA THR A 397 8.34 -6.48 -14.70
C THR A 397 7.56 -7.39 -15.64
N TYR A 398 6.26 -7.56 -15.37
CA TYR A 398 5.34 -8.43 -16.10
C TYR A 398 4.17 -7.61 -16.68
N PRO A 399 4.39 -6.87 -17.78
CA PRO A 399 3.33 -6.12 -18.45
C PRO A 399 2.52 -7.06 -19.33
N TYR A 400 1.19 -7.00 -19.23
CA TYR A 400 0.27 -7.66 -20.14
C TYR A 400 -0.52 -6.58 -20.88
N ILE A 401 -0.38 -6.53 -22.19
CA ILE A 401 -1.06 -5.57 -23.05
C ILE A 401 -1.89 -6.36 -24.06
N ASP A 402 -3.21 -6.24 -23.97
CA ASP A 402 -4.19 -6.90 -24.83
C ASP A 402 -5.02 -5.82 -25.53
N VAL A 403 -4.81 -5.65 -26.84
CA VAL A 403 -5.44 -4.59 -27.63
C VAL A 403 -6.25 -5.21 -28.75
N GLN A 404 -7.57 -5.07 -28.67
CA GLN A 404 -8.54 -5.63 -29.61
C GLN A 404 -9.29 -4.54 -30.40
N GLU A 405 -8.67 -3.36 -30.54
CA GLU A 405 -9.19 -2.21 -31.28
C GLU A 405 -8.05 -1.53 -32.04
N ASP A 406 -8.31 -1.11 -33.27
CA ASP A 406 -7.26 -0.61 -34.18
C ASP A 406 -6.94 0.87 -33.93
N GLN A 407 -7.96 1.65 -33.55
CA GLN A 407 -7.84 3.11 -33.44
C GLN A 407 -7.42 3.57 -32.05
N VAL A 408 -6.25 3.14 -31.58
CA VAL A 408 -5.76 3.45 -30.23
C VAL A 408 -4.32 3.95 -30.19
N THR A 409 -3.94 4.59 -29.08
CA THR A 409 -2.56 5.02 -28.83
C THR A 409 -2.08 4.48 -27.49
N ILE A 410 -1.19 3.49 -27.54
CA ILE A 410 -0.71 2.79 -26.36
C ILE A 410 0.80 2.91 -26.27
N GLY A 411 1.31 3.38 -25.13
CA GLY A 411 2.73 3.46 -24.83
C GLY A 411 3.08 2.66 -23.58
N HIS A 412 4.16 1.88 -23.65
CA HIS A 412 4.75 1.22 -22.48
C HIS A 412 6.25 1.47 -22.43
N GLU A 413 6.72 1.94 -21.29
CA GLU A 413 8.14 2.10 -20.99
C GLU A 413 8.48 1.43 -19.66
N ALA A 414 9.67 0.82 -19.60
CA ALA A 414 10.20 0.23 -18.39
C ALA A 414 11.69 0.58 -18.27
N SER A 415 12.10 1.10 -17.12
CA SER A 415 13.47 1.48 -16.81
C SER A 415 13.93 0.78 -15.52
N VAL A 416 15.18 0.30 -15.52
CA VAL A 416 15.82 -0.24 -14.32
C VAL A 416 17.11 0.53 -14.11
N SER A 417 17.19 1.19 -12.96
CA SER A 417 18.33 1.99 -12.55
C SER A 417 18.97 1.37 -11.31
N LYS A 418 20.29 1.46 -11.24
CA LYS A 418 21.03 1.28 -9.99
C LYS A 418 21.46 2.65 -9.50
N ILE A 419 21.67 2.79 -8.20
CA ILE A 419 22.37 3.99 -7.71
C ILE A 419 23.80 3.95 -8.29
N GLY A 420 24.14 4.97 -9.09
CA GLY A 420 25.46 5.07 -9.68
C GLY A 420 26.51 5.42 -8.63
N GLU A 421 27.67 4.76 -8.67
CA GLU A 421 28.81 5.08 -7.77
C GLU A 421 29.20 6.55 -7.89
N GLU A 422 29.08 7.16 -9.07
CA GLU A 422 29.36 8.58 -9.29
C GLU A 422 28.37 9.49 -8.55
N GLN A 423 27.08 9.14 -8.50
CA GLN A 423 26.06 9.92 -7.77
C GLN A 423 26.31 9.85 -6.26
N LEU A 424 26.62 8.65 -5.74
CA LEU A 424 26.99 8.47 -4.35
C LEU A 424 28.27 9.23 -4.02
N PHE A 425 29.33 9.04 -4.82
CA PHE A 425 30.61 9.73 -4.62
C PHE A 425 30.46 11.25 -4.67
N TYR A 426 29.64 11.79 -5.59
CA TYR A 426 29.37 13.21 -5.65
C TYR A 426 28.73 13.71 -4.36
N LEU A 427 27.65 13.07 -3.90
CA LEU A 427 26.92 13.47 -2.70
C LEU A 427 27.79 13.32 -1.43
N THR A 428 28.55 12.25 -1.31
CA THR A 428 29.45 12.02 -0.16
C THR A 428 30.65 12.97 -0.17
N SER A 429 31.15 13.35 -1.35
CA SER A 429 32.17 14.42 -1.47
C SER A 429 31.67 15.79 -0.99
N ARG A 430 30.35 15.97 -0.86
CA ARG A 430 29.73 17.17 -0.27
C ARG A 430 29.44 17.04 1.23
N GLY A 431 29.94 15.97 1.87
CA GLY A 431 29.86 15.78 3.31
C GLY A 431 28.64 14.98 3.78
N LEU A 432 27.83 14.44 2.86
CA LEU A 432 26.76 13.51 3.20
C LEU A 432 27.34 12.13 3.51
N THR A 433 26.74 11.43 4.47
CA THR A 433 27.00 10.00 4.67
C THR A 433 26.38 9.17 3.52
N ASP A 434 26.86 7.94 3.31
CA ASP A 434 26.31 7.03 2.29
C ASP A 434 24.79 6.83 2.46
N ALA A 435 24.31 6.72 3.70
CA ALA A 435 22.88 6.64 4.01
C ALA A 435 22.10 7.92 3.66
N GLU A 436 22.66 9.10 3.91
CA GLU A 436 22.02 10.38 3.55
C GLU A 436 22.00 10.58 2.04
N ALA A 437 23.10 10.26 1.35
CA ALA A 437 23.19 10.31 -0.10
C ALA A 437 22.18 9.35 -0.76
N SER A 438 22.15 8.10 -0.31
CA SER A 438 21.19 7.10 -0.78
C SER A 438 19.74 7.53 -0.52
N GLY A 439 19.46 8.04 0.69
CA GLY A 439 18.15 8.55 1.06
C GLY A 439 17.70 9.70 0.16
N MET A 440 18.60 10.64 -0.17
CA MET A 440 18.29 11.75 -1.07
C MET A 440 17.94 11.29 -2.49
N ILE A 441 18.70 10.34 -3.04
CA ILE A 441 18.42 9.75 -4.36
C ILE A 441 17.07 9.03 -4.37
N VAL A 442 16.80 8.21 -3.34
CA VAL A 442 15.53 7.49 -3.22
C VAL A 442 14.35 8.46 -3.06
N ASN A 443 14.50 9.54 -2.27
CA ASN A 443 13.46 10.56 -2.12
C ASN A 443 13.17 11.28 -3.45
N GLY A 444 14.21 11.62 -4.23
CA GLY A 444 14.03 12.17 -5.58
C GLY A 444 13.31 11.20 -6.52
N PHE A 445 13.54 9.89 -6.36
CA PHE A 445 12.87 8.86 -7.15
C PHE A 445 11.38 8.72 -6.82
N VAL A 446 10.99 8.86 -5.55
CA VAL A 446 9.58 8.78 -5.10
C VAL A 446 8.82 10.12 -5.15
N GLU A 447 9.50 11.22 -5.47
CA GLU A 447 8.96 12.58 -5.48
C GLU A 447 7.62 12.72 -6.24
N PRO A 448 7.41 12.09 -7.40
CA PRO A 448 6.13 12.16 -8.10
C PRO A 448 4.94 11.65 -7.26
N ILE A 449 5.16 10.65 -6.40
CA ILE A 449 4.11 10.18 -5.48
C ILE A 449 3.97 11.13 -4.32
N ALA A 450 5.09 11.56 -3.74
CA ALA A 450 5.09 12.45 -2.59
C ALA A 450 4.34 13.78 -2.86
N LYS A 451 4.33 14.25 -4.11
CA LYS A 451 3.57 15.43 -4.56
C LYS A 451 2.05 15.22 -4.62
N GLU A 452 1.59 13.99 -4.85
CA GLU A 452 0.15 13.67 -4.93
C GLU A 452 -0.49 13.44 -3.56
N LEU A 453 0.33 13.38 -2.50
CA LEU A 453 -0.09 13.20 -1.13
C LEU A 453 -0.31 14.55 -0.44
N PRO A 454 -1.29 14.65 0.49
CA PRO A 454 -1.34 15.79 1.40
C PRO A 454 -0.01 15.92 2.18
N MET A 455 0.33 17.14 2.59
CA MET A 455 1.66 17.49 3.11
C MET A 455 2.09 16.58 4.26
N GLU A 456 1.20 16.29 5.20
CA GLU A 456 1.47 15.45 6.38
C GLU A 456 1.89 14.03 5.97
N TYR A 457 1.21 13.49 4.97
CA TYR A 457 1.48 12.16 4.43
C TYR A 457 2.73 12.08 3.58
N SER A 458 3.01 13.15 2.83
CA SER A 458 4.25 13.29 2.09
C SER A 458 5.46 13.25 3.03
N VAL A 459 5.38 13.98 4.15
CA VAL A 459 6.40 13.97 5.21
C VAL A 459 6.53 12.59 5.84
N GLU A 460 5.42 11.92 6.19
CA GLU A 460 5.46 10.58 6.76
C GLU A 460 6.05 9.55 5.80
N LEU A 461 5.64 9.56 4.52
CA LEU A 461 6.21 8.68 3.49
C LEU A 461 7.73 8.84 3.38
N ASN A 462 8.21 10.09 3.31
CA ASN A 462 9.65 10.38 3.25
C ASN A 462 10.39 9.87 4.50
N ARG A 463 9.77 10.00 5.68
CA ARG A 463 10.32 9.47 6.94
C ARG A 463 10.38 7.93 6.91
N LEU A 464 9.32 7.26 6.48
CA LEU A 464 9.25 5.79 6.38
C LEU A 464 10.29 5.25 5.40
N ILE A 465 10.43 5.86 4.23
CA ILE A 465 11.44 5.51 3.24
C ILE A 465 12.84 5.68 3.83
N SER A 466 13.11 6.81 4.49
CA SER A 466 14.40 7.07 5.12
C SER A 466 14.75 6.01 6.18
N LEU A 467 13.77 5.54 6.94
CA LEU A 467 13.95 4.45 7.91
C LEU A 467 14.29 3.11 7.24
N GLN A 468 13.61 2.79 6.14
CA GLN A 468 13.88 1.56 5.37
C GLN A 468 15.27 1.57 4.72
N VAL A 469 15.74 2.74 4.28
CA VAL A 469 17.10 2.91 3.73
C VAL A 469 18.15 2.76 4.84
N ARG A 470 17.95 3.36 6.01
CA ARG A 470 18.93 3.37 7.13
C ARG A 470 19.07 2.06 7.91
N SER A 471 18.03 1.22 7.97
CA SER A 471 17.87 0.14 8.96
C SER A 471 18.90 -1.02 8.93
N VAL A 472 19.96 -0.97 8.11
CA VAL A 472 20.97 -2.06 8.01
C VAL A 472 22.42 -1.62 8.25
N GLU A 473 22.76 -0.33 8.19
CA GLU A 473 24.16 0.09 8.42
C GLU A 473 24.65 -0.17 9.85
N GLN A 474 23.74 -0.29 10.83
CA GLN A 474 24.12 -0.58 12.22
C GLN A 474 24.60 -2.02 12.48
N ILE A 475 24.44 -2.95 11.53
CA ILE A 475 24.95 -4.34 11.70
C ILE A 475 26.35 -4.49 11.09
N GLY A 476 26.68 -3.73 10.03
CA GLY A 476 28.00 -3.77 9.39
C GLY A 476 29.09 -3.00 10.16
N ALA A 477 28.74 -1.87 10.79
CA ALA A 477 29.71 -1.03 11.49
C ALA A 477 30.22 -1.61 12.83
N ARG A 478 29.54 -2.65 13.37
CA ARG A 478 29.95 -3.31 14.62
C ARG A 478 30.96 -4.45 14.42
N LEU A 479 31.18 -4.90 13.17
CA LEU A 479 32.03 -6.06 12.87
C LEU A 479 33.35 -5.69 12.15
N SER A 480 33.64 -4.41 11.93
CA SER A 480 34.80 -3.96 11.14
C SER A 480 35.73 -2.96 11.85
N ARG A 481 35.66 -2.83 13.18
CA ARG A 481 36.70 -2.11 13.95
C ARG A 481 37.48 -3.08 14.84
N PRO A 482 38.74 -3.44 14.49
CA PRO A 482 39.65 -4.01 15.46
C PRO A 482 39.95 -2.94 16.52
N ASN A 483 39.74 -3.28 17.79
CA ASN A 483 40.22 -2.50 18.92
C ASN A 483 41.74 -2.38 18.87
N LEU A 484 42.26 -1.24 18.43
CA LEU A 484 43.62 -0.81 18.73
C LEU A 484 43.53 0.22 19.85
N SER A 485 43.47 -0.27 21.08
CA SER A 485 43.72 0.55 22.27
C SER A 485 45.21 0.83 22.39
N SER A 486 45.51 2.09 22.61
CA SER A 486 46.81 2.69 22.87
C SER A 486 47.55 2.06 24.06
N SER A 487 48.71 1.46 23.80
CA SER A 487 49.85 1.47 24.74
C SER A 487 51.08 0.91 24.04
N PHE A 488 51.97 1.77 23.55
CA PHE A 488 53.43 1.58 23.61
C PHE A 488 54.09 2.89 23.13
N LEU A 489 54.24 3.81 24.07
CA LEU A 489 55.35 4.76 24.02
C LEU A 489 56.64 3.95 24.13
N ASN A 490 57.52 4.00 23.12
CA ASN A 490 58.93 4.22 23.39
C ASN A 490 59.71 4.63 22.13
N SER A 491 60.03 5.92 22.09
CA SER A 491 61.35 6.48 21.86
C SER A 491 62.19 6.04 20.63
N ARG A 492 62.61 7.07 19.89
CA ARG A 492 63.91 7.28 19.22
C ARG A 492 64.04 7.01 17.70
N ARG A 493 64.34 8.14 17.04
CA ARG A 493 65.30 8.37 15.93
C ARG A 493 64.82 8.24 14.47
N ARG A 494 64.50 9.43 13.91
CA ARG A 494 65.04 10.09 12.69
C ARG A 494 64.92 9.40 11.31
N PRO A 495 64.95 10.20 10.20
CA PRO A 495 64.19 9.89 8.98
C PRO A 495 65.05 9.66 7.71
N PHE A 496 64.32 9.33 6.63
CA PHE A 496 64.60 9.63 5.21
C PHE A 496 65.49 8.69 4.37
N ARG A 497 64.99 8.42 3.14
CA ARG A 497 65.65 7.85 1.93
C ARG A 497 65.90 6.31 1.97
N MET A 498 65.66 5.48 0.95
CA MET A 498 65.62 5.65 -0.52
C MET A 498 65.27 4.29 -1.20
N TRP A 499 64.84 4.35 -2.47
CA TRP A 499 64.95 3.35 -3.56
C TRP A 499 63.68 2.76 -4.19
N VAL A 500 63.53 3.17 -5.46
CA VAL A 500 62.74 2.68 -6.58
C VAL A 500 63.49 1.54 -7.29
N ARG A 501 62.75 0.54 -7.83
CA ARG A 501 63.00 -0.40 -8.97
C ARG A 501 62.41 -1.78 -8.61
N ALA A 502 61.69 -2.54 -9.44
CA ALA A 502 61.55 -2.65 -10.90
C ALA A 502 60.15 -3.27 -11.24
N PHE A 503 59.37 -2.73 -12.19
CA PHE A 503 59.20 -3.17 -13.60
C PHE A 503 58.74 -4.64 -13.77
N TYR A 504 57.46 -4.91 -14.09
CA TYR A 504 56.77 -4.97 -15.41
C TYR A 504 56.89 -6.31 -16.17
N ALA A 505 55.75 -6.73 -16.76
CA ALA A 505 55.51 -7.65 -17.91
C ALA A 505 54.91 -9.04 -17.58
N VAL A 506 54.00 -9.64 -18.36
CA VAL A 506 53.17 -9.25 -19.53
C VAL A 506 52.08 -10.33 -19.69
N GLN A 507 50.97 -9.90 -20.31
CA GLN A 507 49.87 -10.63 -20.95
C GLN A 507 50.11 -12.06 -21.44
N ASN A 508 49.12 -12.94 -21.21
CA ASN A 508 48.24 -13.55 -22.23
C ASN A 508 47.65 -14.85 -21.68
N TRP A 509 46.33 -14.95 -21.59
CA TRP A 509 45.58 -16.13 -22.05
C TRP A 509 44.14 -15.70 -22.35
N ARG A 510 43.70 -16.01 -23.57
CA ARG A 510 42.51 -15.51 -24.27
C ARG A 510 41.26 -16.34 -23.95
N GLN A 511 40.11 -15.66 -24.01
CA GLN A 511 38.81 -16.08 -24.56
C GLN A 511 38.19 -17.41 -24.10
N ARG A 512 36.99 -17.32 -23.48
CA ARG A 512 35.79 -18.03 -23.98
C ARG A 512 34.49 -17.53 -23.33
N PHE A 513 33.53 -17.22 -24.20
CA PHE A 513 32.07 -17.07 -24.05
C PHE A 513 31.45 -15.80 -23.43
N LEU A 514 31.08 -14.90 -24.35
CA LEU A 514 29.91 -14.03 -24.30
C LEU A 514 28.61 -14.83 -24.28
N GLY A 515 27.59 -14.33 -23.58
CA GLY A 515 26.20 -14.67 -23.82
C GLY A 515 25.27 -14.56 -22.61
N CYS A 516 24.78 -13.35 -22.29
CA CYS A 516 23.55 -13.21 -21.52
C CYS A 516 22.66 -12.16 -22.20
N GLN A 517 21.78 -12.65 -23.07
CA GLN A 517 20.70 -11.87 -23.68
C GLN A 517 19.60 -11.64 -22.65
N ALA A 518 19.12 -10.40 -22.55
CA ALA A 518 17.81 -10.10 -21.98
C ALA A 518 16.75 -10.93 -22.72
N ARG A 519 16.02 -11.78 -21.99
CA ARG A 519 14.90 -12.56 -22.53
C ARG A 519 13.59 -11.81 -22.26
N THR A 520 13.14 -11.05 -23.25
CA THR A 520 11.74 -10.66 -23.39
C THR A 520 11.02 -11.84 -24.05
N ARG A 521 10.16 -12.56 -23.32
CA ARG A 521 9.27 -13.58 -23.91
C ARG A 521 7.95 -12.92 -24.26
N LEU A 522 7.82 -12.49 -25.52
CA LEU A 522 6.53 -12.30 -26.16
C LEU A 522 6.02 -13.69 -26.57
N THR A 523 4.96 -14.15 -25.92
CA THR A 523 4.21 -15.33 -26.34
C THR A 523 2.97 -14.86 -27.08
N ALA A 524 3.07 -14.78 -28.40
CA ALA A 524 1.90 -14.74 -29.28
C ALA A 524 1.46 -16.18 -29.52
N SER A 525 0.27 -16.55 -29.06
CA SER A 525 -0.41 -17.78 -29.45
C SER A 525 -1.35 -17.44 -30.60
N PRO A 526 -1.18 -18.02 -31.80
CA PRO A 526 -2.19 -17.91 -32.84
C PRO A 526 -3.29 -18.95 -32.59
N LYS A 527 -4.50 -18.48 -32.30
CA LYS A 527 -5.77 -18.99 -32.85
C LYS A 527 -6.95 -18.19 -32.32
#